data_AF-A0A4Q0Z505-F1
#
_entry.id   AF-A0A4Q0Z505-F1
#
_cell.length_a   1.000
_cell.length_b   1.000
_cell.length_c   1.000
_cell.angle_alpha   90.00
_cell.angle_beta   90.00
_cell.angle_gamma   90.00
#
_symmetry.space_group_name_H-M   'P 1'
#
loop_
_entity.id
_entity.type
_entity.pdbx_description
1 polymer ?
#
loop_
_entity_poly.entity_id
_entity_poly.type
_entity_poly.pdbx_seq_one_letter_code
_entity_poly.pdbx_strand_id
1 'polypeptide(L)'
;MNETNINDKPSVDSKSLHEKVIEAFKMQILRGQNELNGKLNDKQVNKFCTLDEESTAILHRATNSFNLSFRSINKVLKVARTIADLESSVNIKKHHILESLNYRRR
;
A
#
# COMPACT_ATOMS: atom_id res chain seq x y z
N MET A 1 -7.19 -21.32 -4.71
CA MET A 1 -6.93 -21.02 -3.28
C MET A 1 -5.51 -21.47 -3.01
N ASN A 2 -4.65 -20.64 -2.41
CA ASN A 2 -3.34 -21.13 -1.97
C ASN A 2 -3.58 -21.98 -0.74
N GLU A 3 -3.46 -23.30 -0.88
CA GLU A 3 -3.56 -24.23 0.23
C GLU A 3 -2.26 -24.17 1.04
N THR A 4 -2.35 -23.80 2.31
CA THR A 4 -1.22 -23.84 3.24
C THR A 4 -0.80 -25.29 3.50
N ASN A 5 0.47 -25.61 3.23
CA ASN A 5 1.06 -26.92 3.48
C ASN A 5 1.70 -26.97 4.87
N ILE A 6 1.70 -28.12 5.53
CA ILE A 6 2.37 -28.32 6.83
C ILE A 6 3.90 -28.08 6.77
N ASN A 7 4.47 -28.15 5.58
CA ASN A 7 5.89 -27.85 5.30
C ASN A 7 6.15 -26.40 4.88
N ASP A 8 5.11 -25.54 4.83
CA ASP A 8 5.30 -24.13 4.52
C ASP A 8 6.11 -23.48 5.62
N LYS A 9 7.38 -23.18 5.30
CA LYS A 9 8.23 -22.41 6.20
C LYS A 9 7.94 -20.92 5.98
N PRO A 10 7.78 -20.15 7.07
CA PRO A 10 7.62 -18.72 6.93
C PRO A 10 8.89 -18.14 6.29
N SER A 11 8.72 -17.30 5.28
CA SER A 11 9.83 -16.60 4.62
C SER A 11 10.47 -15.54 5.52
N VAL A 12 9.76 -15.12 6.58
CA VAL A 12 10.17 -14.12 7.57
C VAL A 12 9.67 -14.54 8.95
N ASP A 13 10.50 -14.40 9.97
CA ASP A 13 10.10 -14.64 11.35
C ASP A 13 9.30 -13.45 11.94
N SER A 14 8.55 -13.71 13.01
CA SER A 14 7.67 -12.71 13.64
C SER A 14 8.42 -11.50 14.19
N LYS A 15 9.66 -11.65 14.64
CA LYS A 15 10.46 -10.54 15.17
C LYS A 15 10.86 -9.60 14.03
N SER A 16 11.40 -10.16 12.95
CA SER A 16 11.74 -9.39 11.74
C SER A 16 10.52 -8.67 11.14
N LEU A 17 9.35 -9.32 11.14
CA LEU A 17 8.12 -8.69 10.65
C LEU A 17 7.66 -7.55 11.58
N HIS A 18 7.72 -7.76 12.90
CA HIS A 18 7.39 -6.73 13.87
C HIS A 18 8.26 -5.48 13.69
N GLU A 19 9.58 -5.65 13.52
CA GLU A 19 10.51 -4.55 13.27
C GLU A 19 10.12 -3.76 12.02
N LYS A 20 9.79 -4.42 10.90
CA LYS A 20 9.30 -3.75 9.67
C LYS A 20 8.02 -2.94 9.90
N VAL A 21 7.07 -3.47 10.67
CA VAL A 21 5.82 -2.76 11.00
C VAL A 21 6.11 -1.51 11.83
N ILE A 22 7.04 -1.59 12.78
CA ILE A 22 7.46 -0.44 13.58
C ILE A 22 8.13 0.63 12.71
N GLU A 23 9.01 0.26 11.78
CA GLU A 23 9.63 1.22 10.87
C GLU A 23 8.59 1.89 9.94
N ALA A 24 7.66 1.10 9.39
CA ALA A 24 6.55 1.65 8.61
C ALA A 24 5.67 2.61 9.42
N PHE A 25 5.45 2.34 10.71
CA PHE A 25 4.72 3.23 11.61
C PHE A 25 5.50 4.53 11.90
N LYS A 26 6.81 4.46 12.13
CA LYS A 26 7.67 5.64 12.30
C LYS A 26 7.60 6.55 11.07
N MET A 27 7.61 5.98 9.86
CA MET A 27 7.48 6.77 8.62
C MET A 27 6.15 7.53 8.54
N GLN A 28 5.06 6.95 9.03
CA GLN A 28 3.77 7.65 9.11
C GLN A 28 3.88 8.86 10.03
N ILE A 29 4.44 8.70 11.23
CA ILE A 29 4.65 9.81 12.18
C ILE A 29 5.51 10.90 11.55
N LEU A 30 6.64 10.54 10.94
CA LEU A 30 7.57 11.49 10.31
C LEU A 30 6.93 12.26 9.15
N ARG A 31 6.00 11.65 8.42
CA ARG A 31 5.20 12.31 7.38
C ARG A 31 4.20 13.34 7.94
N GLY A 32 3.97 13.34 9.25
CA GLY A 32 3.02 14.24 9.90
C GLY A 32 1.56 13.84 9.72
N GLN A 33 1.29 12.55 9.51
CA GLN A 33 -0.08 12.03 9.56
C GLN A 33 -0.45 11.63 10.99
N ASN A 34 -1.71 11.87 11.36
CA ASN A 34 -2.27 11.54 12.67
C ASN A 34 -3.10 10.24 12.67
N GLU A 35 -3.28 9.63 11.51
CA GLU A 35 -4.07 8.41 11.31
C GLU A 35 -3.23 7.34 10.63
N LEU A 36 -3.56 6.08 10.89
CA LEU A 36 -2.93 4.96 10.17
C LEU A 36 -3.32 4.98 8.69
N ASN A 37 -2.47 4.46 7.80
CA ASN A 37 -2.72 4.41 6.36
C ASN A 37 -4.12 3.87 5.99
N GLY A 38 -4.61 2.84 6.68
CA GLY A 38 -5.95 2.28 6.45
C GLY A 38 -7.11 3.24 6.80
N LYS A 39 -6.89 4.13 7.78
CA LYS A 39 -7.90 5.04 8.35
C LYS A 39 -7.92 6.42 7.70
N LEU A 40 -6.99 6.73 6.79
CA LEU A 40 -6.94 8.04 6.13
C LEU A 40 -8.30 8.41 5.49
N ASN A 41 -8.79 9.61 5.74
CA ASN A 41 -9.93 10.17 5.02
C ASN A 41 -9.50 10.69 3.63
N ASP A 42 -10.46 11.11 2.79
CA ASP A 42 -10.16 11.52 1.41
C ASP A 42 -9.17 12.68 1.32
N LYS A 43 -9.27 13.68 2.22
CA LYS A 43 -8.32 14.80 2.27
C LYS A 43 -6.91 14.30 2.62
N GLN A 44 -6.81 13.37 3.56
CA GLN A 44 -5.54 12.78 3.98
C GLN A 44 -4.96 11.86 2.90
N VAL A 45 -5.78 11.11 2.15
CA VAL A 45 -5.31 10.30 1.02
C VAL A 45 -4.68 11.21 -0.04
N ASN A 46 -5.31 12.32 -0.39
CA ASN A 46 -4.74 13.27 -1.35
C ASN A 46 -3.41 13.88 -0.85
N LYS A 47 -3.29 14.15 0.46
CA LYS A 47 -2.09 14.71 1.06
C LYS A 47 -0.94 13.71 1.18
N PHE A 48 -1.25 12.47 1.60
CA PHE A 48 -0.24 11.49 1.99
C PHE A 48 -0.04 10.39 0.98
N CYS A 49 -0.86 10.23 -0.05
CA CYS A 49 -0.70 9.22 -1.10
C CYS A 49 -0.40 9.86 -2.46
N THR A 50 0.49 10.86 -2.49
CA THR A 50 0.95 11.52 -3.72
C THR A 50 1.72 10.54 -4.61
N LEU A 51 1.44 10.61 -5.90
CA LEU A 51 2.03 9.76 -6.93
C LEU A 51 2.89 10.58 -7.88
N ASP A 52 3.95 9.98 -8.41
CA ASP A 52 4.66 10.51 -9.57
C ASP A 52 3.86 10.26 -10.86
N GLU A 53 4.35 10.79 -11.99
CA GLU A 53 3.68 10.67 -13.29
C GLU A 53 3.50 9.20 -13.70
N GLU A 54 4.52 8.35 -13.49
CA GLU A 54 4.46 6.94 -13.87
C GLU A 54 3.39 6.19 -13.06
N SER A 55 3.38 6.36 -11.73
CA SER A 55 2.42 5.73 -10.83
C SER A 55 1.00 6.23 -11.09
N THR A 56 0.85 7.52 -11.41
CA THR A 56 -0.43 8.12 -11.81
C THR A 56 -0.96 7.50 -13.10
N ALA A 57 -0.12 7.35 -14.13
CA ALA A 57 -0.51 6.74 -15.40
C ALA A 57 -0.92 5.26 -15.24
N ILE A 58 -0.28 4.53 -14.33
CA ILE A 58 -0.65 3.14 -14.01
C ILE A 58 -2.00 3.08 -13.31
N LEU A 59 -2.21 3.91 -12.27
CA LEU A 59 -3.48 3.96 -11.55
C LEU A 59 -4.63 4.34 -12.48
N HIS A 60 -4.44 5.33 -13.36
CA HIS A 60 -5.45 5.75 -14.32
C HIS A 60 -5.85 4.62 -15.29
N ARG A 61 -4.85 3.91 -15.85
CA ARG A 61 -5.12 2.73 -16.70
C ARG A 61 -5.88 1.63 -15.95
N ALA A 62 -5.51 1.37 -14.70
CA ALA A 62 -6.18 0.39 -13.86
C ALA A 62 -7.62 0.81 -13.53
N THR A 63 -7.87 2.09 -13.26
CA THR A 63 -9.21 2.65 -13.03
C THR A 63 -10.12 2.36 -14.21
N ASN A 64 -9.67 2.63 -15.43
CA ASN A 64 -10.46 2.38 -16.64
C ASN A 64 -10.64 0.89 -16.93
N SER A 65 -9.58 0.09 -16.77
CA SER A 65 -9.63 -1.36 -17.07
C SER A 65 -10.49 -2.15 -16.09
N PHE A 66 -10.57 -1.70 -14.83
CA PHE A 66 -11.29 -2.40 -13.76
C PHE A 66 -12.53 -1.67 -13.25
N ASN A 67 -12.93 -0.58 -13.93
CA ASN A 67 -14.05 0.29 -13.54
C ASN A 67 -14.01 0.66 -12.05
N LEU A 68 -12.85 1.13 -11.57
CA LEU A 68 -12.64 1.39 -10.15
C LEU A 68 -13.46 2.61 -9.72
N SER A 69 -14.33 2.41 -8.73
CA SER A 69 -14.99 3.53 -8.04
C SER A 69 -13.98 4.37 -7.27
N PHE A 70 -14.34 5.62 -6.96
CA PHE A 70 -13.53 6.50 -6.10
C PHE A 70 -13.10 5.83 -4.78
N ARG A 71 -14.02 5.11 -4.13
CA ARG A 71 -13.72 4.33 -2.92
C ARG A 71 -12.68 3.23 -3.17
N SER A 72 -12.74 2.57 -4.32
CA SER A 72 -11.78 1.53 -4.71
C SER A 72 -10.40 2.13 -4.98
N ILE A 73 -10.34 3.28 -5.64
CA ILE A 73 -9.09 4.04 -5.86
C ILE A 73 -8.46 4.42 -4.51
N ASN A 74 -9.23 4.98 -3.58
CA ASN A 74 -8.72 5.32 -2.26
C ASN A 74 -8.21 4.09 -1.50
N LYS A 75 -8.89 2.94 -1.63
CA LYS A 75 -8.39 1.68 -1.04
C LYS A 75 -7.05 1.26 -1.63
N VAL A 76 -6.89 1.36 -2.96
CA VAL A 76 -5.62 1.06 -3.65
C VAL A 76 -4.51 2.00 -3.17
N LEU A 77 -4.78 3.30 -3.12
CA LEU A 77 -3.79 4.30 -2.66
C LEU A 77 -3.34 4.04 -1.21
N LYS A 78 -4.27 3.70 -0.31
CA LYS A 78 -3.95 3.38 1.10
C LYS A 78 -3.08 2.13 1.22
N VAL A 79 -3.39 1.07 0.46
CA VAL A 79 -2.62 -0.17 0.48
C VAL A 79 -1.24 0.05 -0.16
N ALA A 80 -1.17 0.74 -1.30
CA ALA A 80 0.10 1.12 -1.92
C ALA A 80 0.97 1.96 -0.99
N ARG A 81 0.38 2.85 -0.18
CA ARG A 81 1.11 3.61 0.84
C ARG A 81 1.68 2.70 1.93
N THR A 82 0.91 1.74 2.43
CA THR A 82 1.42 0.75 3.40
C THR A 82 2.56 -0.08 2.83
N ILE A 83 2.47 -0.52 1.56
CA ILE A 83 3.55 -1.26 0.90
C ILE A 83 4.82 -0.38 0.82
N ALA A 84 4.67 0.88 0.40
CA ALA A 84 5.78 1.83 0.38
C ALA A 84 6.45 1.99 1.74
N ASP A 85 5.64 2.10 2.81
CA ASP A 85 6.15 2.26 4.18
C ASP A 85 6.89 1.00 4.66
N LEU A 86 6.40 -0.20 4.32
CA LEU A 86 7.05 -1.48 4.63
C LEU A 86 8.38 -1.68 3.88
N GLU A 87 8.52 -1.06 2.71
CA GLU A 87 9.77 -1.03 1.92
C GLU A 87 10.68 0.16 2.26
N SER A 88 10.33 0.95 3.27
CA SER A 88 11.05 2.17 3.63
C SER A 88 11.15 3.20 2.49
N SER A 89 10.17 3.20 1.58
CA SER A 89 10.09 4.12 0.45
C SER A 89 9.27 5.35 0.80
N VAL A 90 9.90 6.53 0.75
CA VAL A 90 9.23 7.83 1.00
C VAL A 90 8.10 8.07 0.01
N ASN A 91 8.31 7.75 -1.27
CA ASN A 91 7.34 7.93 -2.34
C ASN A 91 6.63 6.62 -2.68
N ILE A 92 5.37 6.71 -3.08
CA ILE A 92 4.69 5.58 -3.72
C ILE A 92 5.23 5.47 -5.14
N LYS A 93 5.77 4.30 -5.46
CA LYS A 93 6.27 3.96 -6.79
C LYS A 93 5.30 3.03 -7.48
N LYS A 94 5.48 2.88 -8.80
CA LYS A 94 4.67 2.02 -9.66
C LYS A 94 4.45 0.62 -9.11
N HIS A 95 5.50 -0.04 -8.59
CA HIS A 95 5.39 -1.42 -8.13
C HIS A 95 4.47 -1.55 -6.91
N HIS A 96 4.46 -0.57 -6.00
CA HIS A 96 3.51 -0.56 -4.87
C HIS A 96 2.04 -0.47 -5.35
N ILE A 97 1.77 0.31 -6.40
CA ILE A 97 0.43 0.40 -7.00
C ILE A 97 0.04 -0.93 -7.63
N LEU A 98 0.94 -1.53 -8.42
CA LEU A 98 0.69 -2.81 -9.08
C LEU A 98 0.42 -3.93 -8.07
N GLU A 99 1.20 -3.99 -7.00
CA GLU A 99 1.01 -4.96 -5.92
C GLU A 99 -0.30 -4.73 -5.18
N SER A 100 -0.63 -3.47 -4.84
CA SER A 100 -1.92 -3.13 -4.24
C SER A 100 -3.11 -3.55 -5.12
N LEU A 101 -3.02 -3.36 -6.44
CA LEU A 101 -4.04 -3.79 -7.38
C LEU A 101 -4.15 -5.33 -7.44
N ASN A 102 -3.02 -6.04 -7.34
CA ASN A 102 -3.00 -7.50 -7.30
C ASN A 102 -3.76 -8.02 -6.06
N TYR A 103 -3.52 -7.44 -4.88
CA TYR A 103 -4.26 -7.81 -3.66
C TYR A 103 -5.77 -7.62 -3.77
N ARG A 104 -6.25 -6.68 -4.61
CA ARG A 104 -7.69 -6.50 -4.85
C ARG A 104 -8.29 -7.59 -5.75
N ARG A 105 -7.50 -8.18 -6.65
CA ARG A 105 -7.99 -9.20 -7.60
C ARG A 105 -8.13 -10.58 -6.95
N ARG A 106 -7.56 -10.76 -5.76
CA ARG A 106 -7.66 -11.98 -4.96
C ARG A 106 -8.94 -12.00 -4.13
#